data_AF-A0A832AX14-F1
#
_entry.id   AF-A0A832AX14-F1
#
_cell.length_a   1.000
_cell.length_b   1.000
_cell.length_c   1.000
_cell.angle_alpha   90.00
_cell.angle_beta   90.00
_cell.angle_gamma   90.00
#
_symmetry.space_group_name_H-M   'P 1'
#
loop_
_entity.id
_entity.type
_entity.pdbx_description
1 polymer ?
#
loop_
_entity_poly.entity_id
_entity_poly.type
_entity_poly.pdbx_seq_one_letter_code
_entity_poly.pdbx_strand_id
1 'polypeptide(L)'
;DKDSKAGKNALAEIKKLENEGYYFETADASFELLLRKHRGEIRDYFEVLSYTVIDRERCDKSERSPVEATAIVKVKEKIEHTASLGNGPVNALDNAIRKALIVFYPNLAELALIDYKVRILKSEQGTGASVRVLIQSRDKKDRWETVGVGEDVIEASKKALFDSIIYKLMKDDGLVSKR
;
A
#
# COMPACT_ATOMS: atom_id res chain seq x y z
N ASP A 1 -5.96 -7.38 31.29
CA ASP A 1 -4.56 -6.91 31.12
C ASP A 1 -3.88 -7.10 29.77
N LYS A 2 -4.31 -8.01 28.88
CA LYS A 2 -3.74 -8.09 27.51
C LYS A 2 -4.05 -6.84 26.67
N ASP A 3 -5.26 -6.29 26.76
CA ASP A 3 -5.64 -5.06 26.04
C ASP A 3 -4.84 -3.83 26.49
N SER A 4 -4.53 -3.73 27.78
CA SER A 4 -3.69 -2.64 28.33
C SER A 4 -2.25 -2.70 27.81
N LYS A 5 -1.70 -3.91 27.62
CA LYS A 5 -0.35 -4.09 27.06
C LYS A 5 -0.32 -3.87 25.54
N ALA A 6 -1.32 -4.39 24.82
CA ALA A 6 -1.45 -4.17 23.38
C ALA A 6 -1.62 -2.68 23.03
N GLY A 7 -2.43 -1.95 23.80
CA GLY A 7 -2.62 -0.51 23.64
C GLY A 7 -1.34 0.30 23.90
N LYS A 8 -0.58 -0.03 24.94
CA LYS A 8 0.72 0.64 25.21
C LYS A 8 1.75 0.39 24.12
N ASN A 9 1.83 -0.84 23.60
CA ASN A 9 2.75 -1.19 22.52
C ASN A 9 2.38 -0.44 21.23
N ALA A 10 1.08 -0.39 20.88
CA ALA A 10 0.62 0.34 19.72
C ALA A 10 0.93 1.84 19.82
N LEU A 11 0.71 2.46 20.98
CA LEU A 11 1.02 3.88 21.17
C LEU A 11 2.51 4.19 21.04
N ALA A 12 3.38 3.29 21.54
CA ALA A 12 4.83 3.45 21.39
C ALA A 12 5.25 3.34 19.91
N GLU A 13 4.68 2.39 19.17
CA GLU A 13 4.95 2.23 17.73
C GLU A 13 4.42 3.40 16.90
N ILE A 14 3.21 3.91 17.21
CA ILE A 14 2.67 5.12 16.56
C ILE A 14 3.65 6.28 16.71
N LYS A 15 4.09 6.58 17.93
CA LYS A 15 5.04 7.68 18.18
C LYS A 15 6.35 7.50 17.42
N LYS A 16 6.85 6.26 17.35
CA LYS A 16 8.06 5.94 16.60
C LYS A 16 7.86 6.20 15.11
N LEU A 17 6.79 5.68 14.52
CA LEU A 17 6.47 5.86 13.11
C LEU A 17 6.20 7.32 12.76
N GLU A 18 5.55 8.10 13.64
CA GLU A 18 5.37 9.55 13.45
C GLU A 18 6.71 10.29 13.41
N ASN A 19 7.68 9.91 14.26
CA ASN A 19 9.05 10.45 14.20
C ASN A 19 9.80 10.05 12.92
N GLU A 20 9.48 8.88 12.35
CA GLU A 20 9.98 8.45 11.04
C GLU A 20 9.28 9.17 9.88
N GLY A 21 8.18 9.88 10.15
CA GLY A 21 7.49 10.77 9.24
C GLY A 21 6.11 10.31 8.79
N TYR A 22 5.58 9.21 9.36
CA TYR A 22 4.19 8.77 9.15
C TYR A 22 3.23 9.87 9.62
N TYR A 23 2.06 9.94 8.99
CA TYR A 23 1.05 10.95 9.30
C TYR A 23 -0.32 10.30 9.42
N PHE A 24 -0.60 9.78 10.62
CA PHE A 24 -1.80 9.01 10.90
C PHE A 24 -3.06 9.88 11.08
N GLU A 25 -2.94 11.20 11.22
CA GLU A 25 -4.10 12.10 11.32
C GLU A 25 -5.03 12.02 10.11
N THR A 26 -4.48 11.73 8.93
CA THR A 26 -5.25 11.59 7.68
C THR A 26 -5.32 10.15 7.19
N ALA A 27 -4.34 9.30 7.53
CA ALA A 27 -4.30 7.91 7.11
C ALA A 27 -5.00 6.95 8.09
N ASP A 28 -6.33 7.07 8.16
CA ASP A 28 -7.16 6.33 9.10
C ASP A 28 -7.11 4.80 8.91
N ALA A 29 -7.00 4.32 7.67
CA ALA A 29 -6.85 2.89 7.38
C ALA A 29 -5.50 2.34 7.86
N SER A 30 -4.38 3.03 7.59
CA SER A 30 -3.07 2.59 8.09
C SER A 30 -3.00 2.61 9.62
N PHE A 31 -3.66 3.58 10.26
CA PHE A 31 -3.77 3.62 11.72
C PHE A 31 -4.55 2.42 12.29
N GLU A 32 -5.72 2.12 11.72
CA GLU A 32 -6.55 0.98 12.14
C GLU A 32 -5.80 -0.35 11.94
N LEU A 33 -5.10 -0.51 10.81
CA LEU A 33 -4.26 -1.68 10.55
C LEU A 33 -3.16 -1.83 11.62
N LEU A 34 -2.48 -0.75 11.98
CA LEU A 34 -1.44 -0.79 13.01
C LEU A 34 -2.00 -1.27 14.36
N LEU A 35 -3.16 -0.74 14.78
CA LEU A 35 -3.81 -1.16 16.03
C LEU A 35 -4.16 -2.65 16.01
N ARG A 36 -4.72 -3.14 14.91
CA ARG A 36 -5.13 -4.53 14.76
C ARG A 36 -3.96 -5.49 14.67
N LYS A 37 -2.86 -5.06 14.03
CA LYS A 37 -1.60 -5.80 13.98
C LYS A 37 -1.10 -6.10 15.40
N HIS A 38 -1.12 -5.10 16.29
CA HIS A 38 -0.71 -5.28 17.68
C HIS A 38 -1.63 -6.18 18.50
N ARG A 39 -2.88 -6.35 18.07
CA ARG A 39 -3.85 -7.27 18.68
C ARG A 39 -3.82 -8.68 18.07
N GLY A 40 -3.06 -8.89 16.99
CA GLY A 40 -3.06 -10.16 16.26
C GLY A 40 -4.37 -10.40 15.48
N GLU A 41 -5.07 -9.33 15.09
CA GLU A 41 -6.36 -9.40 14.41
C GLU A 41 -6.26 -9.31 12.88
N ILE A 42 -5.04 -9.14 12.34
CA ILE A 42 -4.80 -9.14 10.90
C ILE A 42 -4.54 -10.58 10.44
N ARG A 43 -5.27 -11.00 9.42
CA ARG A 43 -5.06 -12.27 8.71
C ARG A 43 -3.93 -12.13 7.70
N ASP A 44 -3.23 -13.24 7.44
CA ASP A 44 -2.27 -13.34 6.35
C ASP A 44 -3.01 -13.48 5.01
N TYR A 45 -3.45 -12.35 4.44
CA TYR A 45 -4.22 -12.33 3.19
C TYR A 45 -3.37 -12.74 1.98
N PHE A 46 -2.17 -12.19 1.87
CA PHE A 46 -1.24 -12.47 0.78
C PHE A 46 0.17 -12.03 1.17
N GLU A 47 1.14 -12.58 0.46
CA GLU A 47 2.54 -12.17 0.49
C GLU A 47 2.97 -11.77 -0.93
N VAL A 48 3.69 -10.67 -1.07
CA VAL A 48 4.32 -10.31 -2.35
C VAL A 48 5.74 -10.85 -2.33
N LEU A 49 5.99 -11.92 -3.08
CA LEU A 49 7.28 -12.60 -3.14
C LEU A 49 8.30 -11.78 -3.93
N SER A 50 7.87 -11.19 -5.04
CA SER A 50 8.71 -10.32 -5.86
C SER A 50 7.87 -9.38 -6.71
N TYR A 51 8.47 -8.26 -7.10
CA TYR A 51 7.94 -7.40 -8.14
C TYR A 51 9.09 -6.81 -8.96
N THR A 52 8.78 -6.40 -10.17
CA THR A 52 9.71 -5.69 -11.06
C THR A 52 8.95 -4.60 -11.76
N VAL A 53 9.54 -3.42 -11.88
CA VAL A 53 8.97 -2.29 -12.62
C VAL A 53 9.99 -1.84 -13.65
N ILE A 54 9.54 -1.70 -14.89
CA ILE A 54 10.36 -1.37 -16.04
C ILE A 54 9.77 -0.12 -16.69
N ASP A 55 10.34 1.04 -16.37
CA ASP A 55 10.05 2.31 -17.04
C ASP A 55 11.12 2.52 -18.12
N ARG A 56 10.72 2.40 -19.40
CA ARG A 56 11.61 2.60 -20.55
C ARG A 56 11.18 3.86 -21.29
N GLU A 57 12.05 4.85 -21.27
CA GLU A 57 11.91 6.01 -22.13
C GLU A 57 12.95 5.94 -23.25
N ARG A 58 12.54 6.22 -24.48
CA ARG A 58 13.47 6.35 -25.61
C ARG A 58 13.55 7.81 -26.00
N CYS A 59 14.73 8.41 -25.85
CA CYS A 59 14.94 9.85 -26.08
C CYS A 59 14.72 10.30 -27.53
N ASP A 60 14.65 9.36 -28.48
CA ASP A 60 14.45 9.60 -29.92
C ASP A 60 12.97 9.57 -30.34
N LYS A 61 12.05 9.21 -29.44
CA LYS A 61 10.60 9.16 -29.71
C LYS A 61 9.86 10.17 -28.85
N SER A 62 8.88 10.85 -29.46
CA SER A 62 8.02 11.81 -28.76
C SER A 62 6.97 11.16 -27.85
N GLU A 63 6.63 9.89 -28.10
CA GLU A 63 5.67 9.15 -27.28
C GLU A 63 6.37 8.37 -26.17
N ARG A 64 5.96 8.63 -24.92
CA ARG A 64 6.39 7.86 -23.75
C ARG A 64 5.84 6.44 -23.84
N SER A 65 6.72 5.44 -23.69
CA SER A 65 6.27 4.05 -23.62
C SER A 65 5.49 3.82 -22.31
N PRO A 66 4.45 2.97 -22.31
CA PRO A 66 3.80 2.59 -21.06
C PRO A 66 4.79 1.89 -20.13
N VAL A 67 4.66 2.14 -18.84
CA VAL A 67 5.47 1.47 -17.82
C VAL A 67 4.93 0.07 -17.60
N GLU A 68 5.80 -0.92 -17.55
CA GLU A 68 5.45 -2.32 -17.32
C GLU A 68 5.82 -2.71 -15.89
N ALA A 69 4.96 -3.47 -15.22
CA ALA A 69 5.29 -4.09 -13.95
C ALA A 69 4.86 -5.55 -13.91
N THR A 70 5.64 -6.34 -13.19
CA THR A 70 5.43 -7.76 -12.93
C THR A 70 5.36 -7.98 -11.44
N ALA A 71 4.45 -8.84 -10.97
CA ALA A 71 4.29 -9.18 -9.57
C ALA A 71 4.09 -10.69 -9.40
N ILE A 72 4.78 -11.26 -8.41
CA ILE A 72 4.57 -12.63 -7.92
C ILE A 72 3.99 -12.53 -6.52
N VAL A 73 2.78 -13.06 -6.33
CA VAL A 73 2.07 -13.06 -5.05
C VAL A 73 1.78 -14.48 -4.60
N LYS A 74 1.78 -14.71 -3.30
CA LYS A 74 1.41 -15.97 -2.66
C LYS A 74 0.17 -15.77 -1.79
N VAL A 75 -0.85 -16.60 -1.99
CA VAL A 75 -2.05 -16.67 -1.15
C VAL A 75 -2.19 -18.10 -0.64
N LYS A 76 -1.95 -18.32 0.65
CA LYS A 76 -1.78 -19.65 1.25
C LYS A 76 -0.71 -20.42 0.47
N GLU A 77 -1.00 -21.59 -0.08
CA GLU A 77 -0.04 -22.41 -0.86
C GLU A 77 -0.05 -22.11 -2.37
N LYS A 78 -0.85 -21.14 -2.83
CA LYS A 78 -0.97 -20.82 -4.26
C LYS A 78 -0.15 -19.60 -4.61
N ILE A 79 0.59 -19.68 -5.71
CA ILE A 79 1.40 -18.59 -6.26
C ILE A 79 0.76 -18.14 -7.57
N GLU A 80 0.66 -16.83 -7.76
CA GLU A 80 0.21 -16.22 -9.00
C GLU A 80 1.25 -15.21 -9.49
N HIS A 81 1.52 -15.24 -10.79
CA HIS A 81 2.50 -14.39 -11.45
C HIS A 81 1.82 -13.63 -12.58
N THR A 82 1.77 -12.30 -12.47
CA THR A 82 1.12 -11.47 -13.49
C THR A 82 1.96 -10.27 -13.86
N ALA A 83 1.70 -9.75 -15.05
CA ALA A 83 2.22 -8.48 -15.52
C ALA A 83 1.07 -7.54 -15.95
N SER A 84 1.32 -6.24 -15.83
CA SER A 84 0.42 -5.19 -16.29
C SER A 84 1.18 -3.94 -16.72
N LEU A 85 0.55 -3.19 -17.62
CA LEU A 85 0.98 -1.85 -18.00
C LEU A 85 0.34 -0.79 -17.09
N GLY A 86 0.94 0.38 -17.04
CA GLY A 86 0.41 1.57 -16.38
C GLY A 86 1.03 2.86 -16.90
N ASN A 87 0.42 3.99 -16.54
CA ASN A 87 0.86 5.32 -16.96
C ASN A 87 2.12 5.81 -16.20
N GLY A 88 2.59 5.01 -15.24
CA GLY A 88 3.76 5.29 -14.41
C GLY A 88 4.09 4.07 -13.53
N PRO A 89 5.24 4.07 -12.86
CA PRO A 89 5.75 2.91 -12.13
C PRO A 89 4.81 2.43 -11.01
N VAL A 90 4.26 3.37 -10.23
CA VAL A 90 3.32 3.04 -9.14
C VAL A 90 2.00 2.48 -9.70
N ASN A 91 1.49 3.05 -10.79
CA ASN A 91 0.25 2.59 -11.40
C ASN A 91 0.41 1.20 -12.05
N ALA A 92 1.52 0.95 -12.73
CA ALA A 92 1.82 -0.36 -13.29
C ALA A 92 1.93 -1.42 -12.17
N LEU A 93 2.63 -1.10 -11.07
CA LEU A 93 2.77 -1.97 -9.91
C LEU A 93 1.42 -2.29 -9.26
N ASP A 94 0.59 -1.28 -9.01
CA ASP A 94 -0.78 -1.45 -8.48
C ASP A 94 -1.62 -2.37 -9.39
N ASN A 95 -1.61 -2.11 -10.70
CA ASN A 95 -2.34 -2.93 -11.66
C ASN A 95 -1.87 -4.40 -11.64
N ALA A 96 -0.55 -4.65 -11.64
CA ALA A 96 0.00 -6.00 -11.61
C ALA A 96 -0.37 -6.75 -10.31
N ILE A 97 -0.27 -6.09 -9.16
CA ILE A 97 -0.60 -6.71 -7.88
C ILE A 97 -2.10 -6.98 -7.75
N ARG A 98 -2.95 -6.00 -8.10
CA ARG A 98 -4.42 -6.22 -8.10
C ARG A 98 -4.81 -7.32 -9.08
N LYS A 99 -4.22 -7.35 -10.28
CA LYS A 99 -4.48 -8.41 -11.26
C LYS A 99 -4.15 -9.80 -10.73
N ALA A 100 -3.03 -9.96 -10.03
CA ALA A 100 -2.66 -11.22 -9.39
C ALA A 100 -3.62 -11.59 -8.24
N LEU A 101 -4.03 -10.61 -7.43
CA LEU A 101 -4.87 -10.84 -6.26
C LEU A 101 -6.35 -11.08 -6.60
N ILE A 102 -6.87 -10.52 -7.70
CA ILE A 102 -8.27 -10.68 -8.13
C ILE A 102 -8.65 -12.16 -8.35
N VAL A 103 -7.69 -13.00 -8.74
CA VAL A 103 -7.89 -14.46 -8.89
C VAL A 103 -8.31 -15.10 -7.56
N PHE A 104 -7.82 -14.58 -6.43
CA PHE A 104 -8.13 -15.07 -5.08
C PHE A 104 -9.22 -14.26 -4.39
N TYR A 105 -9.29 -12.96 -4.68
CA TYR A 105 -10.19 -11.99 -4.06
C TYR A 105 -10.91 -11.16 -5.13
N PRO A 106 -11.97 -11.69 -5.77
CA PRO A 106 -12.64 -11.02 -6.88
C PRO A 106 -13.20 -9.62 -6.52
N ASN A 107 -13.53 -9.39 -5.26
CA ASN A 107 -14.02 -8.09 -4.76
C ASN A 107 -12.99 -6.96 -4.91
N LEU A 108 -11.70 -7.27 -5.09
CA LEU A 108 -10.66 -6.27 -5.38
C LEU A 108 -10.83 -5.64 -6.77
N ALA A 109 -11.68 -6.18 -7.64
CA ALA A 109 -12.04 -5.53 -8.90
C ALA A 109 -12.76 -4.17 -8.68
N GLU A 110 -13.35 -3.95 -7.50
CA GLU A 110 -13.99 -2.70 -7.13
C GLU A 110 -13.02 -1.66 -6.54
N LEU A 111 -11.80 -2.08 -6.19
CA LEU A 111 -10.79 -1.23 -5.59
C LEU A 111 -10.20 -0.29 -6.64
N ALA A 112 -10.26 1.01 -6.37
CA ALA A 112 -9.62 2.03 -7.19
C ALA A 112 -8.83 3.03 -6.33
N LEU A 113 -7.59 3.32 -6.76
CA LEU A 113 -6.83 4.46 -6.28
C LEU A 113 -7.41 5.75 -6.88
N ILE A 114 -7.75 6.73 -6.05
CA ILE A 114 -8.42 7.96 -6.48
C ILE A 114 -7.66 9.25 -6.16
N ASP A 115 -6.69 9.20 -5.25
CA ASP A 115 -5.77 10.31 -4.99
C ASP A 115 -4.40 9.77 -4.58
N TYR A 116 -3.35 10.51 -4.95
CA TYR A 116 -1.96 10.14 -4.73
C TYR A 116 -1.14 11.40 -4.40
N LYS A 117 -0.61 11.47 -3.18
CA LYS A 117 0.14 12.64 -2.70
C LYS A 117 1.51 12.22 -2.17
N VAL A 118 2.54 12.87 -2.69
CA VAL A 118 3.92 12.68 -2.25
C VAL A 118 4.38 13.91 -1.47
N ARG A 119 5.10 13.69 -0.36
CA ARG A 119 5.73 14.72 0.45
C ARG A 119 7.16 14.29 0.78
N ILE A 120 8.12 15.18 0.56
CA ILE A 120 9.52 14.99 0.96
C ILE A 120 9.63 15.44 2.42
N LEU A 121 10.23 14.60 3.28
CA LEU A 121 10.28 14.83 4.73
C LEU A 121 11.60 15.45 5.19
N LYS A 122 12.73 15.02 4.64
CA LYS A 122 14.08 15.52 5.01
C LYS A 122 14.90 15.80 3.76
N SER A 123 14.92 17.04 3.32
CA SER A 123 15.61 17.48 2.10
C SER A 123 17.14 17.56 2.22
N GLU A 124 17.70 17.42 3.43
CA GLU A 124 19.13 17.62 3.70
C GLU A 124 20.05 16.53 3.10
N GLN A 125 19.51 15.39 2.67
CA GLN A 125 20.27 14.28 2.06
C GLN A 125 20.16 14.20 0.52
N GLY A 126 19.64 15.24 -0.14
CA GLY A 126 19.49 15.24 -1.61
C GLY A 126 18.57 14.12 -2.09
N THR A 127 19.09 13.19 -2.91
CA THR A 127 18.32 12.05 -3.43
C THR A 127 18.01 10.96 -2.40
N GLY A 128 18.59 11.00 -1.21
CA GLY A 128 18.29 10.11 -0.08
C GLY A 128 17.21 10.64 0.88
N ALA A 129 16.47 11.67 0.45
CA ALA A 129 15.44 12.27 1.27
C ALA A 129 14.27 11.30 1.51
N SER A 130 13.93 11.05 2.77
CA SER A 130 12.76 10.21 3.10
C SER A 130 11.48 10.79 2.49
N VAL A 131 10.67 9.92 1.93
CA VAL A 131 9.44 10.25 1.22
C VAL A 131 8.25 9.69 1.97
N ARG A 132 7.23 10.53 2.17
CA ARG A 132 5.89 10.10 2.60
C ARG A 132 4.96 10.08 1.39
N VAL A 133 4.26 8.97 1.22
CA VAL A 133 3.21 8.78 0.23
C VAL A 133 1.88 8.57 0.94
N LEU A 134 0.88 9.34 0.56
CA LEU A 134 -0.53 9.15 0.93
C LEU A 134 -1.31 8.67 -0.28
N ILE A 135 -2.07 7.60 -0.10
CA ILE A 135 -2.95 7.01 -1.11
C ILE A 135 -4.37 7.06 -0.60
N GLN A 136 -5.25 7.72 -1.35
CA GLN A 136 -6.69 7.59 -1.14
C GLN A 136 -7.22 6.52 -2.08
N SER A 137 -7.93 5.56 -1.52
CA SER A 137 -8.58 4.49 -2.26
C SER A 137 -10.09 4.50 -2.00
N ARG A 138 -10.84 3.90 -2.92
CA ARG A 138 -12.28 3.69 -2.76
C ARG A 138 -12.68 2.31 -3.24
N ASP A 139 -13.83 1.88 -2.74
CA ASP A 139 -14.65 0.84 -3.34
C ASP A 139 -16.02 1.42 -3.73
N LYS A 140 -17.03 0.57 -3.95
CA LYS A 140 -18.40 1.02 -4.24
C LYS A 140 -19.10 1.74 -3.07
N LYS A 141 -18.60 1.61 -1.85
CA LYS A 141 -19.26 2.03 -0.61
C LYS A 141 -18.53 3.20 0.05
N ASP A 142 -17.23 3.03 0.31
CA ASP A 142 -16.47 3.97 1.13
C ASP A 142 -15.14 4.36 0.49
N ARG A 143 -14.48 5.33 1.12
CA ARG A 143 -13.13 5.79 0.83
C ARG A 143 -12.27 5.65 2.07
N TRP A 144 -10.98 5.44 1.89
CA TRP A 144 -10.01 5.37 2.98
C TRP A 144 -8.65 5.86 2.52
N GLU A 145 -7.82 6.25 3.48
CA GLU A 145 -6.48 6.75 3.23
C GLU A 145 -5.42 5.91 3.94
N THR A 146 -4.37 5.59 3.19
CA THR A 146 -3.21 4.87 3.70
C THR A 146 -1.94 5.67 3.49
N VAL A 147 -0.96 5.43 4.36
CA VAL A 147 0.32 6.12 4.34
C VAL A 147 1.46 5.13 4.29
N GLY A 148 2.49 5.47 3.52
CA GLY A 148 3.76 4.76 3.53
C GLY A 148 4.91 5.75 3.59
N VAL A 149 5.95 5.39 4.33
CA VAL A 149 7.20 6.15 4.38
C VAL A 149 8.37 5.24 4.01
N GLY A 150 9.29 5.76 3.20
CA GLY A 150 10.44 5.03 2.70
C GLY A 150 11.58 5.97 2.29
N GLU A 151 12.72 5.40 1.97
CA GLU A 151 13.88 6.14 1.45
C GLU A 151 13.69 6.54 -0.02
N ASP A 152 12.77 5.87 -0.72
CA ASP A 152 12.36 6.20 -2.08
C ASP A 152 10.83 6.17 -2.26
N VAL A 153 10.36 6.80 -3.34
CA VAL A 153 8.94 6.95 -3.64
C VAL A 153 8.24 5.62 -3.97
N ILE A 154 8.94 4.66 -4.55
CA ILE A 154 8.38 3.34 -4.90
C ILE A 154 8.20 2.50 -3.64
N GLU A 155 9.19 2.50 -2.75
CA GLU A 155 9.11 1.82 -1.46
C GLU A 155 7.96 2.38 -0.60
N ALA A 156 7.88 3.71 -0.48
CA ALA A 156 6.80 4.37 0.25
C ALA A 156 5.43 4.09 -0.38
N SER A 157 5.33 4.12 -1.71
CA SER A 157 4.08 3.81 -2.43
C SER A 157 3.65 2.37 -2.23
N LYS A 158 4.58 1.42 -2.25
CA LYS A 158 4.30 0.00 -2.02
C LYS A 158 3.68 -0.24 -0.65
N LYS A 159 4.23 0.36 0.41
CA LYS A 159 3.69 0.25 1.77
C LYS A 159 2.24 0.77 1.82
N ALA A 160 2.00 1.97 1.30
CA ALA A 160 0.65 2.55 1.25
C ALA A 160 -0.34 1.71 0.40
N LEU A 161 0.10 1.17 -0.74
CA LEU A 161 -0.71 0.31 -1.59
C LEU A 161 -1.11 -0.99 -0.88
N PHE A 162 -0.16 -1.63 -0.20
CA PHE A 162 -0.42 -2.91 0.47
C PHE A 162 -1.36 -2.72 1.65
N ASP A 163 -1.16 -1.67 2.45
CA ASP A 163 -2.11 -1.29 3.48
C ASP A 163 -3.50 -1.08 2.90
N SER A 164 -3.63 -0.40 1.74
CA SER A 164 -4.92 -0.13 1.14
C SER A 164 -5.65 -1.40 0.71
N ILE A 165 -4.92 -2.35 0.10
CA ILE A 165 -5.46 -3.63 -0.31
C ILE A 165 -5.85 -4.48 0.91
N ILE A 166 -4.99 -4.57 1.93
CA ILE A 166 -5.27 -5.32 3.16
C ILE A 166 -6.49 -4.73 3.86
N TYR A 167 -6.59 -3.40 3.96
CA TYR A 167 -7.74 -2.74 4.56
C TYR A 167 -9.03 -3.06 3.82
N LYS A 168 -9.02 -3.05 2.48
CA LYS A 168 -10.19 -3.49 1.68
C LYS A 168 -10.59 -4.93 1.97
N LEU A 169 -9.64 -5.85 2.05
CA LEU A 169 -9.93 -7.26 2.35
C LEU A 169 -10.48 -7.42 3.77
N MET A 170 -9.97 -6.67 4.74
CA MET A 170 -10.50 -6.65 6.10
C MET A 170 -11.92 -6.08 6.18
N LYS A 171 -12.23 -5.06 5.38
CA LYS A 171 -13.61 -4.55 5.24
C LYS A 171 -14.55 -5.62 4.67
N ASP A 172 -14.11 -6.37 3.67
CA ASP A 172 -14.91 -7.43 3.04
C ASP A 172 -15.17 -8.59 4.00
N ASP A 173 -14.20 -8.90 4.87
CA ASP A 173 -14.34 -9.89 5.94
C ASP A 173 -15.19 -9.40 7.13
N GLY A 174 -15.68 -8.15 7.10
CA GLY A 174 -16.47 -7.54 8.18
C GLY A 174 -15.66 -7.25 9.44
N LEU A 175 -14.32 -7.22 9.34
CA LEU A 175 -13.44 -6.98 10.47
C LEU A 175 -13.31 -5.49 10.80
N VAL A 176 -13.51 -4.61 9.82
CA VAL A 176 -13.49 -3.16 10.04
C VAL A 176 -14.90 -2.66 10.34
N SER A 177 -15.04 -1.89 11.43
CA SER A 177 -16.32 -1.25 11.77
C SER A 177 -16.75 -0.31 10.65
N LYS A 178 -18.00 -0.44 10.19
CA LYS A 178 -18.62 0.56 9.30
C LYS A 178 -18.70 1.87 10.08
N ARG A 179 -18.13 2.95 9.52
CA ARG A 179 -18.45 4.31 9.96
C ARG A 179 -19.82 4.71 9.40
#